data_AF-A0A6J6KNQ8-F1
#
_entry.id   AF-A0A6J6KNQ8-F1
#
_cell.length_a   1.000
_cell.length_b   1.000
_cell.length_c   1.000
_cell.angle_alpha   90.00
_cell.angle_beta   90.00
_cell.angle_gamma   90.00
#
_symmetry.space_group_name_H-M   'P 1'
#
loop_
_entity.id
_entity.type
_entity.pdbx_description
1 polymer ?
#
loop_
_entity_poly.entity_id
_entity_poly.type
_entity_poly.pdbx_seq_one_letter_code
_entity_poly.pdbx_strand_id
1 'polypeptide(L)'
;MSTTLVGLARAFSKFAGPAADAEQKKIADAIRANPEYLGGTRRDVTKLMQGVPSLVAKDGAEAVYGVGLGDGRALALKIEDGADRARIVVAMSILQNVMGVVSQEVERQLESQELLGGGVHVGQVIPAFSV
;
A
#
# COMPACT_ATOMS: atom_id res chain seq x y z
N MET A 1 0.12 -3.67 18.67
CA MET A 1 0.38 -2.40 17.93
C MET A 1 0.28 -1.24 18.92
N SER A 2 1.07 -0.19 18.74
CA SER A 2 0.96 1.05 19.55
C SER A 2 -0.25 1.92 19.17
N THR A 3 -1.02 1.57 18.12
CA THR A 3 -2.21 2.29 17.63
C THR A 3 -3.22 1.33 16.98
N THR A 4 -4.42 1.82 16.65
CA THR A 4 -5.47 1.08 15.92
C THR A 4 -5.31 1.25 14.40
N LEU A 5 -5.96 0.41 13.58
CA LEU A 5 -5.97 0.59 12.13
C LEU A 5 -6.57 1.94 11.70
N VAL A 6 -7.62 2.40 12.39
CA VAL A 6 -8.21 3.72 12.16
C VAL A 6 -7.20 4.84 12.48
N GLY A 7 -6.48 4.72 13.59
CA GLY A 7 -5.42 5.66 13.95
C GLY A 7 -4.30 5.70 12.92
N LEU A 8 -3.90 4.52 12.41
CA LEU A 8 -2.91 4.39 11.35
C LEU A 8 -3.39 5.04 10.04
N ALA A 9 -4.61 4.72 9.58
CA ALA A 9 -5.18 5.32 8.38
C ALA A 9 -5.27 6.85 8.48
N ARG A 10 -5.69 7.39 9.63
CA ARG A 10 -5.70 8.85 9.88
C ARG A 10 -4.32 9.47 9.79
N ALA A 11 -3.29 8.79 10.29
CA ALA A 11 -1.92 9.28 10.17
C ALA A 11 -1.48 9.37 8.70
N PHE A 12 -1.69 8.32 7.90
CA PHE A 12 -1.37 8.34 6.46
C PHE A 12 -2.18 9.38 5.68
N SER A 13 -3.48 9.51 5.97
CA SER A 13 -4.34 10.56 5.41
C SER A 13 -3.77 11.95 5.68
N LYS A 14 -3.33 12.22 6.92
CA LYS A 14 -2.81 13.54 7.32
C LYS A 14 -1.51 13.89 6.60
N PHE A 15 -0.60 12.93 6.39
CA PHE A 15 0.66 13.19 5.67
C PHE A 15 0.46 13.31 4.16
N ALA A 16 -0.38 12.46 3.55
CA ALA A 16 -0.54 12.43 2.11
C ALA A 16 -1.47 13.54 1.59
N GLY A 17 -2.52 13.85 2.36
CA GLY A 17 -3.66 14.65 1.93
C GLY A 17 -3.52 16.16 2.14
N PRO A 18 -4.61 16.91 1.86
CA PRO A 18 -4.59 18.38 1.86
C PRO A 18 -4.47 19.01 3.25
N ALA A 19 -4.70 18.23 4.32
CA ALA A 19 -4.59 18.69 5.71
C ALA A 19 -3.16 18.61 6.28
N ALA A 20 -2.17 18.22 5.46
CA ALA A 20 -0.77 18.19 5.86
C ALA A 20 -0.27 19.59 6.21
N ASP A 21 0.35 19.73 7.39
CA ASP A 21 1.11 20.93 7.71
C ASP A 21 2.43 21.00 6.90
N ALA A 22 3.19 22.09 7.07
CA ALA A 22 4.42 22.33 6.30
C ALA A 22 5.48 21.23 6.50
N GLU A 23 5.65 20.72 7.72
CA GLU A 23 6.63 19.68 8.02
C GLU A 23 6.17 18.31 7.51
N GLN A 24 4.88 18.01 7.66
CA GLN A 24 4.29 16.79 7.11
C GLN A 24 4.39 16.75 5.60
N LYS A 25 4.13 17.87 4.93
CA LYS A 25 4.27 18.00 3.48
C LYS A 25 5.72 17.80 3.04
N LYS A 26 6.67 18.43 3.73
CA LYS A 26 8.11 18.25 3.46
C LYS A 26 8.52 16.78 3.56
N ILE A 27 8.03 16.05 4.57
CA ILE A 27 8.29 14.62 4.74
C ILE A 27 7.65 13.80 3.61
N ALA A 28 6.38 14.05 3.30
CA ALA A 28 5.65 13.36 2.25
C ALA A 28 6.32 13.56 0.87
N ASP A 29 6.74 14.79 0.56
CA ASP A 29 7.41 15.13 -0.69
C ASP A 29 8.79 14.45 -0.77
N ALA A 30 9.54 14.40 0.33
CA ALA A 30 10.81 13.66 0.38
C ALA A 30 10.61 12.15 0.15
N ILE A 31 9.57 11.56 0.74
CA ILE A 31 9.21 10.14 0.55
C ILE A 31 8.83 9.87 -0.90
N ARG A 32 7.98 10.71 -1.51
CA ARG A 32 7.55 10.56 -2.91
C ARG A 32 8.70 10.73 -3.90
N ALA A 33 9.61 11.66 -3.62
CA ALA A 33 10.77 11.91 -4.46
C ALA A 33 11.81 10.79 -4.36
N ASN A 34 11.90 10.09 -3.23
CA ASN A 34 12.92 9.05 -2.99
C ASN A 34 12.35 7.83 -2.24
N PRO A 35 11.34 7.14 -2.80
CA PRO A 35 10.63 6.05 -2.13
C PRO A 35 11.53 4.86 -1.81
N GLU A 36 12.65 4.68 -2.51
CA GLU A 36 13.65 3.65 -2.27
C GLU A 36 14.36 3.76 -0.93
N TYR A 37 14.45 4.95 -0.32
CA TYR A 37 15.00 5.09 1.03
C TYR A 37 14.01 4.65 2.12
N LEU A 38 12.72 4.55 1.79
CA LEU A 38 11.67 4.05 2.68
C LEU A 38 11.37 2.56 2.45
N GLY A 39 11.25 2.20 1.17
CA GLY A 39 10.79 0.92 0.67
C GLY A 39 11.90 0.02 0.11
N GLY A 40 13.14 0.50 -0.05
CA GLY A 40 14.16 -0.21 -0.82
C GLY A 40 13.83 -0.25 -2.31
N THR A 41 14.73 -0.78 -3.15
CA THR A 41 14.58 -0.68 -4.62
C THR A 41 13.70 -1.77 -5.25
N ARG A 42 13.28 -2.79 -4.49
CA ARG A 42 12.64 -4.00 -5.04
C ARG A 42 11.22 -4.26 -4.56
N ARG A 43 10.80 -3.67 -3.43
CA ARG A 43 9.53 -3.99 -2.78
C ARG A 43 8.33 -3.35 -3.49
N ASP A 44 7.18 -3.99 -3.33
CA ASP A 44 5.88 -3.56 -3.84
C ASP A 44 5.53 -2.11 -3.48
N VAL A 45 5.76 -1.71 -2.22
CA VAL A 45 5.44 -0.36 -1.73
C VAL A 45 6.21 0.75 -2.47
N THR A 46 7.47 0.49 -2.84
CA THR A 46 8.28 1.45 -3.62
C THR A 46 7.70 1.61 -5.01
N LYS A 47 7.42 0.47 -5.67
CA LYS A 47 6.83 0.47 -7.01
C LYS A 47 5.46 1.14 -7.01
N LEU A 48 4.64 0.89 -5.98
CA LEU A 48 3.35 1.54 -5.79
C LEU A 48 3.47 3.06 -5.70
N MET A 49 4.39 3.58 -4.87
CA MET A 49 4.61 5.03 -4.76
C MET A 49 5.11 5.63 -6.08
N GLN A 50 5.93 4.91 -6.85
CA GLN A 50 6.37 5.33 -8.18
C GLN A 50 5.22 5.32 -9.20
N GLY A 51 4.31 4.35 -9.13
CA GLY A 51 3.16 4.21 -10.03
C GLY A 51 1.94 5.06 -9.66
N VAL A 52 1.92 5.64 -8.46
CA VAL A 52 0.85 6.53 -7.97
C VAL A 52 1.48 7.74 -7.26
N PRO A 53 1.91 8.78 -8.00
CA PRO A 53 2.80 9.82 -7.45
C PRO A 53 2.23 10.62 -6.26
N SER A 54 0.91 10.73 -6.13
CA SER A 54 0.27 11.46 -5.01
C SER A 54 0.24 10.65 -3.70
N LEU A 55 0.53 9.36 -3.75
CA LEU A 55 0.35 8.43 -2.63
C LEU A 55 1.59 8.42 -1.72
N VAL A 56 1.34 8.25 -0.42
CA VAL A 56 2.38 7.88 0.57
C VAL A 56 1.97 6.54 1.16
N ALA A 57 2.87 5.56 1.15
CA ALA A 57 2.57 4.24 1.69
C ALA A 57 3.75 3.64 2.43
N LYS A 58 3.44 2.76 3.37
CA LYS A 58 4.46 1.97 4.07
C LYS A 58 3.95 0.59 4.43
N ASP A 59 4.67 -0.41 3.95
CA ASP A 59 4.57 -1.78 4.41
C ASP A 59 5.23 -1.94 5.79
N GLY A 60 4.67 -2.82 6.61
CA GLY A 60 5.10 -3.06 7.98
C GLY A 60 5.21 -4.54 8.30
N ALA A 61 5.92 -4.83 9.40
CA ALA A 61 6.05 -6.19 9.91
C ALA A 61 4.68 -6.85 10.13
N GLU A 62 4.64 -8.17 9.98
CA GLU A 62 3.45 -8.97 10.17
C GLU A 62 2.28 -8.52 9.27
N ALA A 63 2.55 -8.26 7.99
CA ALA A 63 1.55 -7.91 6.98
C ALA A 63 0.66 -6.70 7.32
N VAL A 64 1.22 -5.67 7.96
CA VAL A 64 0.56 -4.37 8.12
C VAL A 64 0.82 -3.52 6.87
N TYR A 65 -0.18 -2.78 6.41
CA TYR A 65 0.00 -1.82 5.33
C TYR A 65 -0.78 -0.53 5.60
N GLY A 66 -0.11 0.61 5.52
CA GLY A 66 -0.73 1.93 5.53
C GLY A 66 -0.52 2.65 4.20
N VAL A 67 -1.58 3.29 3.70
CA VAL A 67 -1.61 4.03 2.43
C VAL A 67 -2.43 5.30 2.63
N GLY A 68 -1.90 6.44 2.18
CA GLY A 68 -2.60 7.72 2.11
C GLY A 68 -2.57 8.27 0.69
N LEU A 69 -3.71 8.82 0.24
CA LEU A 69 -3.88 9.45 -1.06
C LEU A 69 -3.82 10.98 -0.95
N GLY A 70 -3.44 11.64 -2.04
CA GLY A 70 -3.30 13.10 -2.11
C GLY A 70 -4.60 13.88 -1.85
N ASP A 71 -5.75 13.22 -2.00
CA ASP A 71 -7.08 13.78 -1.71
C ASP A 71 -7.54 13.57 -0.25
N GLY A 72 -6.69 12.98 0.59
CA GLY A 72 -6.97 12.74 2.01
C GLY A 72 -7.66 11.42 2.31
N ARG A 73 -8.02 10.60 1.31
CA ARG A 73 -8.46 9.22 1.56
C ARG A 73 -7.27 8.37 2.02
N ALA A 74 -7.54 7.33 2.80
CA ALA A 74 -6.50 6.45 3.30
C ALA A 74 -7.02 5.04 3.58
N LEU A 75 -6.10 4.07 3.51
CA LEU A 75 -6.29 2.66 3.82
C LEU A 75 -5.27 2.26 4.89
N ALA A 76 -5.72 1.51 5.89
CA ALA A 76 -4.82 0.73 6.73
C ALA A 76 -5.41 -0.67 6.89
N LEU A 77 -4.55 -1.69 6.74
CA LEU A 77 -4.94 -3.08 6.92
C LEU A 77 -3.86 -3.88 7.65
N LYS A 78 -4.29 -5.05 8.13
CA LYS A 78 -3.47 -6.06 8.78
C LYS A 78 -4.04 -7.42 8.37
N ILE A 79 -3.20 -8.32 7.85
CA ILE A 79 -3.59 -9.72 7.68
C ILE A 79 -3.42 -10.42 9.02
N GLU A 80 -4.46 -11.13 9.47
CA GLU A 80 -4.52 -11.71 10.81
C GLU A 80 -3.42 -12.74 11.07
N ASP A 81 -3.13 -13.60 10.08
CA ASP A 81 -2.08 -14.61 10.17
C ASP A 81 -0.65 -14.05 9.99
N GLY A 82 -0.53 -12.73 9.81
CA GLY A 82 0.75 -12.02 9.68
C GLY A 82 1.46 -12.23 8.34
N ALA A 83 0.89 -13.00 7.40
CA ALA A 83 1.59 -13.35 6.18
C ALA A 83 1.41 -12.33 5.05
N ASP A 84 2.50 -12.05 4.34
CA ASP A 84 2.52 -11.06 3.27
C ASP A 84 1.70 -11.46 2.02
N ARG A 85 1.46 -12.76 1.81
CA ARG A 85 0.82 -13.29 0.59
C ARG A 85 -0.54 -12.67 0.27
N ALA A 86 -1.32 -12.29 1.29
CA ALA A 86 -2.64 -11.68 1.10
C ALA A 86 -2.59 -10.14 1.13
N ARG A 87 -1.53 -9.55 1.67
CA ARG A 87 -1.42 -8.09 1.91
C ARG A 87 -1.61 -7.29 0.62
N ILE A 88 -0.90 -7.67 -0.44
CA ILE A 88 -0.92 -6.95 -1.73
C ILE A 88 -2.24 -7.13 -2.44
N VAL A 89 -2.75 -8.36 -2.51
CA VAL A 89 -4.05 -8.67 -3.12
C VAL A 89 -5.14 -7.80 -2.50
N VAL A 90 -5.27 -7.82 -1.17
CA VAL A 90 -6.31 -7.05 -0.49
C VAL A 90 -6.10 -5.55 -0.66
N ALA A 91 -4.87 -5.05 -0.50
CA ALA A 91 -4.59 -3.61 -0.61
C ALA A 91 -4.90 -3.07 -2.01
N MET A 92 -4.39 -3.73 -3.06
CA MET A 92 -4.54 -3.26 -4.43
C MET A 92 -5.99 -3.38 -4.90
N SER A 93 -6.70 -4.46 -4.53
CA SER A 93 -8.13 -4.59 -4.84
C SER A 93 -8.96 -3.49 -4.19
N ILE A 94 -8.66 -3.10 -2.94
CA ILE A 94 -9.36 -1.97 -2.30
C ILE A 94 -9.02 -0.64 -3.00
N LEU A 95 -7.73 -0.41 -3.32
CA LEU A 95 -7.32 0.82 -4.00
C LEU A 95 -8.02 0.95 -5.37
N GLN A 96 -8.05 -0.11 -6.16
CA GLN A 96 -8.68 -0.12 -7.48
C GLN A 96 -10.21 -0.02 -7.38
N ASN A 97 -10.85 -0.96 -6.69
CA ASN A 97 -12.29 -1.17 -6.79
C ASN A 97 -13.11 -0.31 -5.83
N VAL A 98 -12.55 0.06 -4.67
CA VAL A 98 -13.25 0.89 -3.66
C VAL A 98 -12.81 2.35 -3.75
N MET A 99 -11.50 2.58 -3.90
CA MET A 99 -10.94 3.92 -3.93
C MET A 99 -10.77 4.48 -5.35
N GLY A 100 -11.07 3.72 -6.40
CA GLY A 100 -11.02 4.21 -7.77
C GLY A 100 -9.61 4.69 -8.20
N VAL A 101 -8.55 4.11 -7.61
CA VAL A 101 -7.18 4.40 -8.01
C VAL A 101 -6.92 3.70 -9.34
N VAL A 102 -6.72 4.51 -10.38
CA VAL A 102 -6.38 4.02 -11.73
C VAL A 102 -4.87 4.10 -11.90
N SER A 103 -4.19 2.95 -11.95
CA SER A 103 -2.75 2.87 -12.16
C SER A 103 -2.35 1.50 -12.68
N GLN A 104 -1.54 1.47 -13.75
CA GLN A 104 -0.94 0.24 -14.29
C GLN A 104 -0.11 -0.51 -13.24
N GLU A 105 0.45 0.20 -12.27
CA GLU A 105 1.20 -0.42 -11.18
C GLU A 105 0.30 -1.25 -10.27
N VAL A 106 -0.89 -0.72 -9.94
CA VAL A 106 -1.88 -1.41 -9.09
C VAL A 106 -2.36 -2.68 -9.79
N GLU A 107 -2.68 -2.58 -11.08
CA GLU A 107 -3.07 -3.71 -11.93
C GLU A 107 -1.96 -4.77 -11.99
N ARG A 108 -0.72 -4.34 -12.29
CA ARG A 108 0.43 -5.27 -12.36
C ARG A 108 0.69 -5.98 -11.04
N GLN A 109 0.55 -5.29 -9.91
CA GLN A 109 0.72 -5.90 -8.60
C GLN A 109 -0.37 -6.94 -8.30
N LEU A 110 -1.61 -6.75 -8.76
CA LEU A 110 -2.65 -7.77 -8.62
C LEU A 110 -2.35 -9.01 -9.46
N GLU A 111 -1.89 -8.82 -10.69
CA GLU A 111 -1.57 -9.91 -11.61
C GLU A 111 -0.36 -10.74 -11.15
N SER A 112 0.60 -10.14 -10.44
CA SER A 112 1.87 -10.79 -10.07
C SER A 112 1.83 -11.65 -8.80
N GLN A 113 0.64 -11.99 -8.27
CA GLN A 113 0.50 -12.67 -6.96
C GLN A 113 0.59 -14.19 -7.05
N GLU A 114 1.70 -14.68 -7.60
CA GLU A 114 1.96 -16.12 -7.74
C GLU A 114 2.13 -16.83 -6.39
N LEU A 115 1.66 -18.07 -6.34
CA LEU A 115 1.86 -18.99 -5.23
C LEU A 115 2.85 -20.08 -5.66
N LEU A 116 3.92 -20.24 -4.88
CA LEU A 116 4.98 -21.22 -5.16
C LEU A 116 4.97 -22.34 -4.11
N GLY A 117 5.16 -23.58 -4.56
CA GLY A 117 5.43 -24.77 -3.73
C GLY A 117 6.78 -25.36 -4.10
N GLY A 118 7.75 -25.34 -3.18
CA GLY A 118 9.12 -25.80 -3.47
C GLY A 118 9.81 -25.00 -4.59
N GLY A 119 9.41 -23.73 -4.80
CA GLY A 119 9.90 -22.88 -5.89
C GLY A 119 9.20 -23.09 -7.24
N VAL A 120 8.26 -24.03 -7.34
CA VAL A 120 7.46 -24.28 -8.55
C VAL A 120 6.13 -23.55 -8.42
N HIS A 121 5.64 -22.96 -9.51
CA HIS A 121 4.32 -22.33 -9.55
C HIS A 121 3.21 -23.36 -9.28
N VAL A 122 2.35 -23.07 -8.30
CA VAL A 122 1.21 -23.93 -7.90
C VAL A 122 -0.13 -23.21 -7.88
N GLY A 123 -0.16 -21.91 -8.18
CA GLY A 123 -1.40 -21.14 -8.27
C GLY A 123 -1.19 -19.65 -8.06
N GLN A 124 -2.26 -18.96 -7.67
CA GLN A 124 -2.27 -17.51 -7.46
C GLN A 124 -3.15 -17.16 -6.25
N VAL A 125 -2.78 -16.11 -5.51
CA VAL A 125 -3.67 -15.53 -4.49
C VAL A 125 -4.54 -14.48 -5.17
N ILE A 126 -5.85 -14.65 -5.12
CA ILE A 126 -6.85 -13.74 -5.72
C ILE A 126 -7.83 -13.24 -4.67
N PRO A 127 -8.42 -12.04 -4.84
CA PRO A 127 -9.45 -11.57 -3.92
C PRO A 127 -10.71 -12.43 -4.10
N ALA A 128 -11.31 -12.88 -3.00
CA ALA A 128 -12.58 -13.62 -3.04
C ALA A 128 -13.81 -12.70 -3.16
N PHE A 129 -13.60 -11.38 -3.16
CA PHE A 129 -14.65 -10.37 -3.20
C PHE A 129 -14.60 -9.58 -4.51
N SER A 130 -15.77 -9.21 -5.01
CA SER A 130 -15.94 -8.25 -6.08
C SER A 130 -16.63 -7.04 -5.46
N VAL A 131 -15.87 -5.99 -5.19
CA VAL A 131 -16.40 -4.66 -4.81
C VAL A 131 -16.67 -3.86 -6.08
#